data_AF-A0A5C1MB49-F1
#
_entry.id   AF-A0A5C1MB49-F1
#
_cell.length_a   1.000
_cell.length_b   1.000
_cell.length_c   1.000
_cell.angle_alpha   90.00
_cell.angle_beta   90.00
_cell.angle_gamma   90.00
#
_symmetry.space_group_name_H-M   'P 1'
#
loop_
_entity.id
_entity.type
_entity.pdbx_description
1 polymer ?
#
loop_
_entity_poly.entity_id
_entity_poly.type
_entity_poly.pdbx_seq_one_letter_code
_entity_poly.pdbx_strand_id
1 'polypeptide(L)'
;MGMMWQESLAVGVPEIDNQHKELLSRFNKLLNACRQGKEKRELVRLLAFLDEYAVRHFQAEEIILMRCNYPEYAEHKKEHDRFADKLKALKVEITLDGVATRHVIETNKLVFAWWKDHVAKVDQKMGKYLKSHAVVPSHVDLFSRELREPGEREHGLAEGQPGRATV
;
A
#
# COMPACT_ATOMS: atom_id res chain seq x y z
N MET A 1 -5.31 16.70 20.59
CA MET A 1 -5.70 15.30 20.37
C MET A 1 -4.97 14.74 19.16
N GLY A 2 -4.47 13.50 19.23
CA GLY A 2 -3.98 12.74 18.07
C GLY A 2 -5.04 11.71 17.65
N MET A 3 -4.85 11.04 16.52
CA MET A 3 -5.69 9.92 16.11
C MET A 3 -5.18 8.62 16.75
N MET A 4 -6.08 7.76 17.22
CA MET A 4 -5.69 6.50 17.88
C MET A 4 -6.12 5.31 17.04
N TRP A 5 -5.26 4.30 16.94
CA TRP A 5 -5.61 3.04 16.31
C TRP A 5 -6.72 2.37 17.12
N GLN A 6 -7.69 1.81 16.42
CA GLN A 6 -8.75 1.01 17.02
C GLN A 6 -8.72 -0.33 16.32
N GLU A 7 -8.76 -1.45 17.05
CA GLU A 7 -8.75 -2.78 16.41
C GLU A 7 -9.97 -3.03 15.53
N SER A 8 -11.05 -2.24 15.69
CA SER A 8 -12.18 -2.21 14.76
C SER A 8 -11.84 -1.68 13.36
N LEU A 9 -10.67 -1.06 13.18
CA LEU A 9 -10.14 -0.60 11.89
C LEU A 9 -9.22 -1.65 11.25
N ALA A 10 -9.01 -2.81 11.88
CA ALA A 10 -8.25 -3.89 11.27
C ALA A 10 -9.02 -4.46 10.07
N VAL A 11 -8.35 -4.63 8.94
CA VAL A 11 -8.90 -5.29 7.74
C VAL A 11 -8.68 -6.80 7.76
N GLY A 12 -7.90 -7.31 8.72
CA GLY A 12 -7.64 -8.73 8.91
C GLY A 12 -6.44 -9.24 8.09
N VAL A 13 -5.67 -8.33 7.48
CA VAL A 13 -4.40 -8.64 6.82
C VAL A 13 -3.30 -7.96 7.63
N PRO A 14 -2.49 -8.71 8.40
CA PRO A 14 -1.56 -8.12 9.38
C PRO A 14 -0.58 -7.10 8.78
N GLU A 15 -0.15 -7.32 7.55
CA GLU A 15 0.72 -6.39 6.84
C GLU A 15 0.05 -5.03 6.58
N ILE A 16 -1.18 -5.05 6.05
CA ILE A 16 -1.97 -3.85 5.78
C ILE A 16 -2.31 -3.14 7.11
N ASP A 17 -2.69 -3.89 8.14
CA ASP A 17 -2.98 -3.33 9.46
C ASP A 17 -1.75 -2.64 10.06
N ASN A 18 -0.55 -3.21 9.88
CA ASN A 18 0.71 -2.60 10.32
C ASN A 18 1.07 -1.34 9.51
N GLN A 19 0.81 -1.34 8.20
CA GLN A 19 0.96 -0.17 7.35
C GLN A 19 0.03 0.96 7.83
N HIS A 20 -1.25 0.69 8.09
CA HIS A 20 -2.18 1.67 8.65
C HIS A 20 -1.72 2.23 10.00
N LYS A 21 -1.26 1.36 10.91
CA LYS A 21 -0.71 1.78 12.21
C LYS A 21 0.49 2.72 12.05
N GLU A 22 1.37 2.45 11.10
CA GLU A 22 2.53 3.31 10.84
C GLU A 22 2.13 4.66 10.22
N LEU A 23 1.19 4.68 9.28
CA LEU A 23 0.63 5.94 8.75
C LEU A 23 0.10 6.81 9.89
N LEU A 24 -0.68 6.23 10.80
CA LEU A 24 -1.25 6.92 11.94
C LEU A 24 -0.17 7.46 12.89
N SER A 25 0.84 6.64 13.17
CA SER A 25 2.00 6.99 13.99
C SER A 25 2.75 8.20 13.41
N ARG A 26 3.04 8.19 12.12
CA ARG A 26 3.72 9.28 11.40
C ARG A 26 2.88 10.55 11.39
N PHE A 27 1.59 10.42 11.13
CA PHE A 27 0.69 11.55 11.14
C PHE A 27 0.57 12.20 12.53
N ASN A 28 0.49 11.39 13.59
CA ASN A 28 0.47 11.90 14.96
C ASN A 28 1.75 12.65 15.33
N LYS A 29 2.91 12.26 14.81
CA LYS A 29 4.16 13.01 15.00
C LYS A 29 4.03 14.42 14.42
N LEU A 30 3.46 14.57 13.23
CA LEU A 30 3.18 15.89 12.65
C LEU A 30 2.23 16.71 13.53
N LEU A 31 1.11 16.11 13.97
CA LEU A 31 0.14 16.80 14.85
C LEU A 31 0.77 17.26 16.17
N ASN A 32 1.68 16.47 16.74
CA ASN A 32 2.40 16.84 17.95
C ASN A 32 3.45 17.92 17.69
N ALA A 33 4.15 17.87 16.55
CA ALA A 33 5.12 18.88 16.15
C ALA A 33 4.46 20.26 15.94
N CYS A 34 3.22 20.31 15.43
CA CYS A 34 2.42 21.52 15.32
C CYS A 34 2.23 22.24 16.67
N ARG A 35 2.13 21.50 17.78
CA ARG A 35 1.98 22.09 19.12
C ARG A 35 3.29 22.65 19.68
N GLN A 36 4.42 22.28 19.07
CA GLN A 36 5.75 22.64 19.53
C GLN A 36 6.42 23.68 18.61
N GLY A 37 5.74 24.16 17.57
CA GLY A 37 6.32 25.03 16.55
C GLY A 37 7.40 24.34 15.70
N LYS A 38 7.34 23.02 15.57
CA LYS A 38 8.31 22.18 14.84
C LYS A 38 7.72 21.50 13.60
N GLU A 39 6.54 21.96 13.17
CA GLU A 39 5.73 21.32 12.13
C GLU A 39 6.42 21.24 10.78
N LYS A 40 7.20 22.25 10.39
CA LYS A 40 7.84 22.27 9.06
C LYS A 40 8.83 21.11 8.87
N ARG A 41 9.62 20.82 9.90
CA ARG A 41 10.59 19.71 9.87
C ARG A 41 9.87 18.36 9.83
N GLU A 42 8.82 18.21 10.62
CA GLU A 42 8.07 16.96 10.67
C GLU A 42 7.22 16.75 9.41
N LEU A 43 6.76 17.83 8.77
CA LEU A 43 6.07 17.80 7.49
C LEU A 43 6.96 17.17 6.41
N VAL A 44 8.21 17.63 6.28
CA VAL A 44 9.15 17.07 5.28
C VAL A 44 9.35 15.57 5.50
N ARG A 45 9.47 15.14 6.76
CA ARG A 45 9.60 13.72 7.12
C ARG A 45 8.35 12.92 6.79
N LEU A 46 7.17 13.48 7.05
CA LEU A 46 5.91 12.85 6.72
C LEU A 46 5.75 12.69 5.20
N LEU A 47 6.06 13.74 4.42
CA LEU A 47 5.94 13.68 2.95
C LEU A 47 6.88 12.64 2.34
N ALA A 48 8.13 12.57 2.80
CA ALA A 48 9.07 11.54 2.35
C ALA A 48 8.59 10.13 2.69
N PHE A 49 8.01 9.95 3.89
CA PHE A 49 7.38 8.68 4.26
C PHE A 49 6.18 8.35 3.37
N LEU A 50 5.31 9.34 3.10
CA LEU A 50 4.08 9.15 2.33
C LEU A 50 4.34 8.72 0.88
N ASP A 51 5.43 9.16 0.25
CA ASP A 51 5.80 8.73 -1.11
C ASP A 51 5.97 7.20 -1.18
N GLU A 52 6.82 6.67 -0.30
CA GLU A 52 7.11 5.25 -0.30
C GLU A 52 5.96 4.43 0.26
N TYR A 53 5.29 4.97 1.29
CA TYR A 53 4.12 4.36 1.90
C TYR A 53 3.02 4.17 0.87
N ALA A 54 2.62 5.22 0.15
CA ALA A 54 1.51 5.17 -0.80
C ALA A 54 1.77 4.11 -1.88
N VAL A 55 2.97 4.10 -2.47
CA VAL A 55 3.31 3.10 -3.49
C VAL A 55 3.24 1.67 -2.95
N ARG A 56 3.94 1.38 -1.84
CA ARG A 56 3.99 0.01 -1.30
C ARG A 56 2.64 -0.47 -0.79
N HIS A 57 1.92 0.40 -0.08
CA HIS A 57 0.64 0.09 0.53
C HIS A 57 -0.43 -0.15 -0.54
N PHE A 58 -0.55 0.76 -1.52
CA PHE A 58 -1.54 0.61 -2.59
C PHE A 58 -1.26 -0.61 -3.45
N GLN A 59 0.01 -0.90 -3.77
CA GLN A 59 0.38 -2.11 -4.48
C GLN A 59 -0.01 -3.39 -3.71
N ALA A 60 0.26 -3.43 -2.39
CA ALA A 60 -0.09 -4.58 -1.57
C ALA A 60 -1.60 -4.83 -1.55
N GLU A 61 -2.40 -3.78 -1.35
CA GLU A 61 -3.87 -3.89 -1.41
C GLU A 61 -4.36 -4.29 -2.79
N GLU A 62 -3.90 -3.62 -3.85
CA GLU A 62 -4.33 -3.91 -5.22
C GLU A 62 -4.05 -5.36 -5.61
N ILE A 63 -2.90 -5.92 -5.21
CA ILE A 63 -2.59 -7.34 -5.41
C ILE A 63 -3.63 -8.23 -4.70
N ILE A 64 -3.98 -7.91 -3.45
CA ILE A 64 -4.99 -8.65 -2.68
C ILE A 64 -6.34 -8.57 -3.40
N LEU A 65 -6.77 -7.37 -3.77
CA LEU A 65 -8.05 -7.11 -4.43
C LEU A 65 -8.18 -7.84 -5.76
N MET A 66 -7.12 -7.83 -6.59
CA MET A 66 -7.10 -8.55 -7.86
C MET A 66 -7.18 -10.06 -7.64
N ARG A 67 -6.41 -10.61 -6.69
CA ARG A 67 -6.37 -12.06 -6.44
C ARG A 67 -7.67 -12.62 -5.89
N CYS A 68 -8.40 -11.82 -5.12
CA CYS A 68 -9.71 -12.22 -4.59
C CYS A 68 -10.89 -11.84 -5.51
N ASN A 69 -10.62 -11.29 -6.71
CA ASN A 69 -11.64 -10.79 -7.64
C ASN A 69 -12.61 -9.81 -6.98
N TYR A 70 -12.07 -8.86 -6.20
CA TYR A 70 -12.88 -7.88 -5.48
C TYR A 70 -13.72 -7.02 -6.46
N PRO A 71 -15.06 -7.00 -6.34
CA PRO A 71 -15.91 -6.32 -7.32
C PRO A 71 -15.69 -4.81 -7.44
N GLU A 72 -15.29 -4.13 -6.36
CA GLU A 72 -15.08 -2.67 -6.34
C GLU A 72 -13.61 -2.28 -6.61
N TYR A 73 -12.76 -3.20 -7.12
CA TYR A 73 -11.32 -2.96 -7.35
C TYR A 73 -11.03 -1.67 -8.14
N ALA A 74 -11.74 -1.45 -9.25
CA ALA A 74 -11.49 -0.29 -10.11
C ALA A 74 -11.75 1.05 -9.39
N GLU A 75 -12.78 1.11 -8.54
CA GLU A 75 -13.08 2.34 -7.78
C GLU A 75 -12.11 2.50 -6.60
N HIS A 76 -11.72 1.41 -5.94
CA HIS A 76 -10.69 1.43 -4.89
C HIS A 76 -9.37 1.99 -5.44
N LYS A 77 -8.90 1.45 -6.57
CA LYS A 77 -7.67 1.91 -7.24
C LYS A 77 -7.77 3.38 -7.65
N LYS A 78 -8.93 3.83 -8.11
CA LYS A 78 -9.12 5.24 -8.50
C LYS A 78 -8.95 6.20 -7.31
N GLU A 79 -9.36 5.80 -6.11
CA GLU A 79 -9.08 6.59 -4.91
C GLU A 79 -7.59 6.60 -4.55
N HIS A 80 -6.87 5.47 -4.72
CA HIS A 80 -5.40 5.42 -4.59
C HIS A 80 -4.71 6.41 -5.54
N ASP A 81 -5.05 6.33 -6.83
CA ASP A 81 -4.46 7.19 -7.87
C ASP A 81 -4.71 8.67 -7.55
N ARG A 82 -5.94 9.01 -7.13
CA ARG A 82 -6.31 10.37 -6.75
C ARG A 82 -5.54 10.87 -5.53
N PHE A 83 -5.26 10.02 -4.55
CA PHE A 83 -4.43 10.40 -3.40
C PHE A 83 -2.98 10.63 -3.80
N ALA A 84 -2.42 9.71 -4.60
CA ALA A 84 -1.05 9.83 -5.10
C ALA A 84 -0.85 11.11 -5.91
N ASP A 85 -1.79 11.47 -6.77
CA ASP A 85 -1.76 12.70 -7.56
C ASP A 85 -1.79 13.96 -6.69
N LYS A 86 -2.66 14.00 -5.67
CA LYS A 86 -2.72 15.12 -4.72
C LYS A 86 -1.43 15.25 -3.91
N LEU A 87 -0.87 14.14 -3.46
CA LEU A 87 0.40 14.12 -2.74
C LEU A 87 1.54 14.65 -3.63
N LYS A 88 1.60 14.20 -4.89
CA LYS A 88 2.57 14.67 -5.87
C LYS A 88 2.45 16.18 -6.12
N ALA A 89 1.23 16.68 -6.32
CA ALA A 89 0.99 18.11 -6.53
C ALA A 89 1.46 18.95 -5.33
N LEU A 90 1.11 18.53 -4.11
CA LEU A 90 1.53 19.21 -2.88
C LEU A 90 3.05 19.26 -2.71
N LYS A 91 3.73 18.16 -3.04
CA LYS A 91 5.20 18.12 -3.01
C LYS A 91 5.84 19.05 -4.04
N VAL A 92 5.28 19.13 -5.25
CA VAL A 92 5.77 20.04 -6.28
C VAL A 92 5.67 21.49 -5.80
N GLU A 93 4.52 21.88 -5.22
CA GLU A 93 4.35 23.21 -4.65
C GLU A 93 5.40 23.50 -3.56
N ILE A 94 5.58 22.58 -2.60
CA ILE A 94 6.56 22.74 -1.52
C ILE A 94 8.00 22.84 -2.06
N THR A 95 8.30 22.14 -3.14
CA THR A 95 9.64 22.17 -3.75
C THR A 95 9.92 23.52 -4.42
N LEU A 96 8.90 24.13 -5.02
CA LEU A 96 9.01 25.42 -5.71
C LEU A 96 8.98 26.61 -4.73
N ASP A 97 8.07 26.58 -3.76
CA ASP A 97 7.77 27.72 -2.89
C ASP A 97 8.48 27.66 -1.52
N GLY A 98 9.07 26.50 -1.21
CA GLY A 98 9.62 26.21 0.10
C GLY A 98 8.54 25.86 1.14
N VAL A 99 8.97 25.30 2.27
CA VAL A 99 8.06 24.82 3.31
C VAL A 99 7.43 25.99 4.09
N ALA A 100 6.10 25.97 4.18
CA ALA A 100 5.30 27.01 4.81
C ALA A 100 4.14 26.39 5.61
N THR A 101 3.55 27.17 6.52
CA THR A 101 2.48 26.69 7.40
C THR A 101 1.22 26.28 6.62
N ARG A 102 0.94 26.89 5.46
CA ARG A 102 -0.17 26.47 4.59
C ARG A 102 -0.06 25.01 4.14
N HIS A 103 1.15 24.58 3.79
CA HIS A 103 1.45 23.22 3.36
C HIS A 103 1.23 22.20 4.48
N VAL A 104 1.46 22.60 5.74
CA VAL A 104 1.15 21.76 6.92
C VAL A 104 -0.35 21.57 7.05
N ILE A 105 -1.13 22.64 6.87
CA ILE A 105 -2.60 22.59 6.94
C ILE A 105 -3.16 21.72 5.81
N GLU A 106 -2.65 21.88 4.59
CA GLU A 106 -3.06 21.10 3.41
C GLU A 106 -2.71 19.62 3.57
N THR A 107 -1.49 19.31 4.01
CA THR A 107 -1.08 17.93 4.30
C THR A 107 -1.96 17.31 5.38
N ASN A 108 -2.25 18.06 6.45
CA ASN A 108 -3.14 17.60 7.51
C ASN A 108 -4.54 17.28 6.98
N LYS A 109 -5.11 18.15 6.15
CA LYS A 109 -6.41 17.92 5.53
C LYS A 109 -6.39 16.70 4.61
N LEU A 110 -5.36 16.57 3.77
CA LEU A 110 -5.20 15.47 2.82
C LEU A 110 -5.12 14.12 3.55
N VAL A 111 -4.21 13.98 4.52
CA VAL A 111 -4.00 12.72 5.24
C VAL A 111 -5.18 12.40 6.15
N PHE A 112 -5.78 13.39 6.81
CA PHE A 112 -6.96 13.16 7.65
C PHE A 112 -8.18 12.72 6.83
N ALA A 113 -8.43 13.36 5.68
CA ALA A 113 -9.49 12.96 4.78
C ALA A 113 -9.24 11.55 4.23
N TRP A 114 -8.00 11.25 3.80
CA TRP A 114 -7.61 9.92 3.37
C TRP A 114 -7.88 8.86 4.43
N TRP A 115 -7.43 9.09 5.66
CA TRP A 115 -7.67 8.17 6.77
C TRP A 115 -9.17 7.93 7.02
N LYS A 116 -9.95 9.01 7.07
CA LYS A 116 -11.38 8.94 7.40
C LYS A 116 -12.20 8.30 6.27
N ASP A 117 -11.90 8.64 5.03
CA ASP A 117 -12.75 8.31 3.89
C ASP A 117 -12.29 7.08 3.14
N HIS A 118 -10.99 6.76 3.17
CA HIS A 118 -10.43 5.55 2.58
C HIS A 118 -10.20 4.48 3.65
N VAL A 119 -9.23 4.66 4.55
CA VAL A 119 -8.84 3.65 5.54
C VAL A 119 -10.00 3.19 6.42
N ALA A 120 -10.77 4.13 6.96
CA ALA A 120 -11.87 3.82 7.87
C ALA A 120 -13.17 3.39 7.16
N LYS A 121 -13.23 3.39 5.82
CA LYS A 121 -14.47 3.06 5.08
C LYS A 121 -14.24 2.10 3.91
N VAL A 122 -13.39 2.48 2.96
CA VAL A 122 -13.11 1.70 1.75
C VAL A 122 -12.37 0.41 2.13
N ASP A 123 -11.28 0.51 2.89
CA ASP A 123 -10.48 -0.68 3.26
C ASP A 123 -11.26 -1.58 4.22
N GLN A 124 -12.17 -1.01 5.00
CA GLN A 124 -13.12 -1.77 5.82
C GLN A 124 -14.10 -2.62 4.98
N LYS A 125 -14.49 -2.16 3.79
CA LYS A 125 -15.29 -2.99 2.87
C LYS A 125 -14.45 -4.15 2.32
N MET A 126 -13.20 -3.89 1.95
CA MET A 126 -12.25 -4.93 1.57
C MET A 126 -12.11 -5.97 2.68
N GLY A 127 -11.82 -5.55 3.92
CA GLY A 127 -11.66 -6.47 5.05
C GLY A 127 -12.90 -7.33 5.31
N LYS A 128 -14.11 -6.76 5.20
CA LYS A 128 -15.36 -7.52 5.27
C LYS A 128 -15.49 -8.55 4.15
N TYR A 129 -15.11 -8.19 2.93
CA TYR A 129 -15.15 -9.08 1.77
C TYR A 129 -14.17 -10.25 1.93
N LEU A 130 -12.92 -9.97 2.32
CA LEU A 130 -11.89 -10.99 2.57
C LEU A 130 -12.34 -12.00 3.62
N LYS A 131 -12.93 -11.50 4.73
CA LYS A 131 -13.47 -12.34 5.79
C LYS A 131 -14.63 -13.22 5.31
N SER A 132 -15.55 -12.70 4.49
CA SER A 132 -16.72 -13.46 4.05
C SER A 132 -16.41 -14.49 2.96
N HIS A 133 -15.32 -14.31 2.21
CA HIS A 133 -14.93 -15.22 1.12
C HIS A 133 -13.84 -16.21 1.54
N ALA A 134 -13.48 -16.27 2.84
CA ALA A 134 -12.38 -17.08 3.38
C ALA A 134 -11.03 -16.89 2.66
N VAL A 135 -10.89 -15.79 1.92
CA VAL A 135 -9.62 -15.37 1.32
C VAL A 135 -8.91 -14.54 2.37
N VAL A 136 -8.25 -15.22 3.30
CA VAL A 136 -7.24 -14.58 4.14
C VAL A 136 -5.90 -15.00 3.56
N PRO A 137 -5.28 -14.18 2.69
CA PRO A 137 -4.00 -14.54 2.13
C PRO A 137 -2.99 -14.68 3.28
N SER A 138 -2.36 -15.84 3.40
CA SER A 138 -1.22 -15.98 4.30
C SER A 138 -0.07 -15.12 3.75
N HIS A 139 0.79 -14.59 4.62
CA HIS A 139 1.95 -13.77 4.24
C HIS A 139 2.87 -14.49 3.21
N VAL A 140 2.82 -15.83 3.20
CA VAL A 140 3.58 -16.69 2.28
C VAL A 140 2.96 -16.71 0.87
N ASP A 141 1.66 -16.54 0.72
CA ASP A 141 1.03 -16.60 -0.61
C ASP A 141 1.14 -15.29 -1.40
N LEU A 142 1.22 -14.14 -0.72
CA LEU A 142 1.17 -12.82 -1.36
C LEU A 142 2.43 -12.49 -2.19
N PHE A 143 3.62 -12.86 -1.71
CA PHE A 143 4.89 -12.44 -2.32
C PHE A 143 5.75 -13.57 -2.91
N SER A 144 5.36 -14.84 -2.75
CA SER A 144 6.22 -15.98 -3.12
C SER A 144 6.14 -16.41 -4.59
N ARG A 145 5.31 -15.79 -5.44
CA ARG A 145 5.12 -16.22 -6.83
C ARG A 145 5.74 -15.34 -7.92
N GLU A 146 6.32 -14.18 -7.58
CA GLU A 146 6.86 -13.23 -8.58
C GLU A 146 8.39 -13.33 -8.80
N LEU A 147 9.04 -14.43 -8.40
CA LEU A 147 10.49 -14.66 -8.65
C LEU A 147 10.77 -15.93 -9.48
N ARG A 148 9.85 -16.33 -10.38
CA ARG A 148 10.20 -17.28 -11.44
C ARG A 148 10.37 -16.53 -12.75
N GLU A 149 11.63 -16.23 -13.06
CA GLU A 149 12.09 -15.79 -14.39
C GLU A 149 11.51 -16.70 -15.49
N PRO A 150 10.93 -16.17 -16.57
CA PRO A 150 10.45 -16.98 -17.69
C PRO A 150 11.62 -17.30 -18.62
N GLY A 151 12.36 -18.39 -18.37
CA GLY A 151 13.52 -18.65 -19.23
C GLY A 151 14.36 -19.88 -18.96
N GLU A 152 13.78 -21.08 -18.85
CA GLU A 152 14.53 -22.31 -19.16
C GLU A 152 13.69 -23.20 -20.07
N ARG A 153 13.89 -23.02 -21.39
CA ARG A 153 13.73 -24.09 -22.37
C ARG A 153 15.12 -24.69 -22.58
N GLU A 154 15.40 -25.85 -21.99
CA GLU A 154 16.46 -26.74 -22.49
C GLU A 154 15.77 -28.01 -22.99
N HIS A 155 15.65 -28.14 -24.31
CA HIS A 155 16.57 -28.87 -25.19
C HIS A 155 16.48 -30.37 -25.00
N GLY A 156 15.93 -31.02 -26.04
CA GLY A 156 15.78 -32.46 -26.09
C GLY A 156 17.12 -33.18 -26.13
N LEU A 157 17.11 -34.39 -25.57
CA LEU A 157 18.06 -35.43 -25.91
C LEU A 157 17.25 -36.63 -26.40
N ALA A 158 17.44 -36.91 -27.68
CA ALA A 158 17.06 -38.16 -28.29
C ALA A 158 18.05 -39.25 -27.82
N GLU A 159 17.54 -40.27 -27.14
CA GLU A 159 18.17 -41.59 -27.03
C GLU A 159 17.21 -42.55 -27.74
N GLY A 160 17.56 -43.27 -28.81
CA GLY A 160 18.79 -44.04 -29.00
C GLY A 160 18.40 -45.52 -28.93
N GLN A 161 17.83 -46.07 -30.01
CA GLN A 161 17.61 -47.52 -30.17
C GLN A 161 18.94 -48.27 -30.12
N PRO A 162 19.00 -49.48 -29.53
CA PRO A 162 19.97 -50.48 -29.93
C PRO A 162 19.27 -51.60 -30.71
N GLY A 163 19.55 -51.66 -32.01
CA GLY A 163 19.51 -52.91 -32.76
C GLY A 163 20.80 -53.69 -32.52
N ARG A 164 20.71 -54.99 -32.23
CA ARG A 164 21.80 -55.92 -32.49
C ARG A 164 21.24 -57.27 -32.93
N ALA A 165 21.67 -57.70 -34.10
CA ALA A 165 21.38 -58.98 -34.72
C ALA A 165 22.40 -60.06 -34.29
N THR A 166 21.92 -61.31 -34.35
CA THR A 166 22.62 -62.58 -34.65
C THR A 166 23.79 -63.05 -33.77
N VAL A 167 23.59 -64.20 -33.11
CA VAL A 167 24.17 -65.51 -33.50
C VAL A 167 23.05 -66.54 -33.48
#